data_AF-A0A1V9ZSS9-F1
#
_entry.id   AF-A0A1V9ZSS9-F1
#
_cell.length_a   1.000
_cell.length_b   1.000
_cell.length_c   1.000
_cell.angle_alpha   90.00
_cell.angle_beta   90.00
_cell.angle_gamma   90.00
#
_symmetry.space_group_name_H-M   'P 1'
#
loop_
_entity.id
_entity.type
_entity.pdbx_description
1 polymer ?
#
loop_
_entity_poly.entity_id
_entity_poly.type
_entity_poly.pdbx_seq_one_letter_code
_entity_poly.pdbx_strand_id
1 'polypeptide(L)'
;MSSFVAAVLGQPPIRSLVVSYQRGVPKDIQGRFLEYHGTGTETVIDWGLQTRYRLPELRSVQCRRNPMLMKTWLNQDELYLKFQGTRDERFVLHLAIYEGDVSAAIRIADCRPDLVSDEAIDLALSFELLEIVAHLVAKRTAHPELRRRHRPWDMSLAEVVVKRNSIEQLQLLEAYVPSVEWPRRTLSRAMACKFEDLATYIYEHHPTTRWDGALDRAAKHGLLSLVQRIHRDKVACTTEAIDLAAANGHANVVRYLREECDAPWTDKAIRGAQASGHIDIVEYLRQQGDAR
;
A
#
# COMPACT_ATOMS: atom_id res chain seq x y z
N MET A 1 -38.63 32.99 15.91
CA MET A 1 -37.31 33.43 16.43
C MET A 1 -36.29 33.22 15.32
N SER A 2 -35.56 34.26 14.92
CA SER A 2 -34.48 34.14 13.95
C SER A 2 -33.33 33.36 14.59
N SER A 3 -32.81 32.32 13.91
CA SER A 3 -31.63 31.61 14.40
C SER A 3 -30.40 32.52 14.35
N PHE A 4 -29.41 32.26 15.19
CA PHE A 4 -28.13 32.97 15.16
C PHE A 4 -27.53 32.99 13.74
N VAL A 5 -27.64 31.89 13.01
CA VAL A 5 -27.21 31.76 11.61
C VAL A 5 -27.98 32.72 10.68
N ALA A 6 -29.30 32.81 10.81
CA ALA A 6 -30.12 33.71 10.01
C ALA A 6 -29.85 35.19 10.31
N ALA A 7 -29.54 35.53 11.56
CA ALA A 7 -29.15 36.88 11.97
C ALA A 7 -27.77 37.28 11.40
N VAL A 8 -26.80 36.36 11.40
CA VAL A 8 -25.44 36.56 10.88
C VAL A 8 -25.43 36.69 9.35
N LEU A 9 -26.16 35.82 8.64
CA LEU A 9 -26.25 35.85 7.18
C LEU A 9 -27.16 36.96 6.64
N GLY A 10 -27.96 37.60 7.49
CA GLY A 10 -28.80 38.75 7.13
C GLY A 10 -28.03 40.05 6.90
N GLN A 11 -26.77 40.14 7.38
CA GLN A 11 -25.96 41.36 7.24
C GLN A 11 -25.12 41.31 5.95
N PRO A 12 -25.28 42.23 4.98
CA PRO A 12 -24.58 42.16 3.70
C PRO A 12 -23.04 42.09 3.77
N PRO A 13 -22.34 42.83 4.66
CA PRO A 13 -20.88 42.74 4.77
C PRO A 13 -20.43 41.41 5.36
N ILE A 14 -21.11 40.91 6.40
CA ILE A 14 -20.78 39.63 7.04
C ILE A 14 -21.21 38.48 6.14
N ARG A 15 -22.34 38.56 5.45
CA ARG A 15 -22.75 37.61 4.42
C ARG A 15 -21.74 37.60 3.27
N SER A 16 -21.28 38.74 2.80
CA SER A 16 -20.24 38.82 1.77
C SER A 16 -18.92 38.25 2.28
N LEU A 17 -18.56 38.48 3.55
CA LEU A 17 -17.42 37.82 4.20
C LEU A 17 -17.66 36.31 4.26
N VAL A 18 -18.72 35.82 4.90
CA VAL A 18 -19.09 34.41 5.06
C VAL A 18 -19.28 33.68 3.72
N VAL A 19 -19.74 34.36 2.66
CA VAL A 19 -19.91 33.83 1.30
C VAL A 19 -18.60 33.90 0.50
N SER A 20 -17.75 34.92 0.68
CA SER A 20 -16.36 34.89 0.19
C SER A 20 -15.49 33.90 0.98
N TYR A 21 -15.91 33.58 2.21
CA TYR A 21 -15.47 32.52 3.10
C TYR A 21 -16.30 31.24 2.95
N GLN A 22 -17.22 31.11 1.98
CA GLN A 22 -17.73 29.78 1.62
C GLN A 22 -16.56 29.12 0.87
N ARG A 23 -15.62 28.43 1.53
CA ARG A 23 -15.83 27.21 2.33
C ARG A 23 -14.92 27.07 3.59
N GLY A 24 -14.84 28.03 4.51
CA GLY A 24 -14.14 27.85 5.81
C GLY A 24 -12.67 27.40 5.70
N VAL A 25 -12.02 27.73 4.59
CA VAL A 25 -10.71 27.18 4.19
C VAL A 25 -9.61 28.25 4.36
N PRO A 26 -8.45 27.92 4.95
CA PRO A 26 -7.30 28.80 5.09
C PRO A 26 -6.82 29.45 3.77
N LYS A 27 -6.31 30.68 3.87
CA LYS A 27 -5.92 31.52 2.71
C LYS A 27 -4.87 30.86 1.80
N ASP A 28 -3.95 30.09 2.38
CA ASP A 28 -2.87 29.38 1.69
C ASP A 28 -3.38 28.25 0.77
N ILE A 29 -4.53 27.65 1.09
CA ILE A 29 -5.14 26.60 0.26
C ILE A 29 -6.40 27.06 -0.49
N GLN A 30 -6.85 28.30 -0.25
CA GLN A 30 -8.00 28.91 -0.94
C GLN A 30 -7.86 28.89 -2.46
N GLY A 31 -6.65 29.11 -2.97
CA GLY A 31 -6.35 29.07 -4.40
C GLY A 31 -6.77 27.75 -5.06
N ARG A 32 -6.59 26.61 -4.38
CA ARG A 32 -6.96 25.28 -4.91
C ARG A 32 -8.48 25.09 -5.03
N PHE A 33 -9.26 25.71 -4.14
CA PHE A 33 -10.73 25.67 -4.22
C PHE A 33 -11.25 26.61 -5.30
N LEU A 34 -10.66 27.80 -5.45
CA LEU A 34 -10.97 28.72 -6.54
C LEU A 34 -10.62 28.10 -7.89
N GLU A 35 -9.47 27.43 -7.98
CA GLU A 35 -9.04 26.66 -9.13
C GLU A 35 -10.07 25.59 -9.48
N TYR A 36 -10.54 24.80 -8.51
CA TYR A 36 -11.63 23.84 -8.75
C TYR A 36 -12.89 24.50 -9.31
N HIS A 37 -13.31 25.66 -8.79
CA HIS A 37 -14.47 26.36 -9.35
C HIS A 37 -14.21 26.90 -10.77
N GLY A 38 -12.96 27.28 -11.09
CA GLY A 38 -12.52 27.74 -12.42
C GLY A 38 -12.09 26.66 -13.42
N THR A 39 -11.89 25.40 -12.98
CA THR A 39 -11.58 24.28 -13.88
C THR A 39 -12.71 24.12 -14.91
N GLY A 40 -12.40 23.61 -16.10
CA GLY A 40 -13.39 23.09 -17.04
C GLY A 40 -13.45 21.57 -16.93
N THR A 41 -14.60 20.96 -17.19
CA THR A 41 -14.70 19.50 -17.41
C THR A 41 -14.99 19.25 -18.89
N GLU A 42 -14.26 18.31 -19.48
CA GLU A 42 -14.50 17.87 -20.86
C GLU A 42 -14.74 16.35 -20.85
N THR A 43 -15.86 15.93 -21.43
CA THR A 43 -16.17 14.50 -21.62
C THR A 43 -15.68 14.08 -22.99
N VAL A 44 -14.67 13.21 -23.03
CA VAL A 44 -14.13 12.67 -24.28
C VAL A 44 -14.70 11.26 -24.47
N ILE A 45 -15.31 11.01 -25.62
CA ILE A 45 -15.81 9.69 -26.01
C ILE A 45 -14.74 9.06 -26.92
N ASP A 46 -13.73 8.45 -26.31
CA ASP A 46 -12.71 7.70 -27.06
C ASP A 46 -12.35 6.44 -26.25
N TRP A 47 -12.57 5.27 -26.85
CA TRP A 47 -12.47 3.94 -26.21
C TRP A 47 -13.29 3.75 -24.91
N GLY A 48 -14.29 4.61 -24.66
CA GLY A 48 -15.14 4.63 -23.47
C GLY A 48 -15.55 6.07 -23.09
N LEU A 49 -16.51 6.23 -22.18
CA LEU A 49 -16.86 7.54 -21.60
C LEU A 49 -15.78 7.93 -20.57
N GLN A 50 -14.75 8.67 -20.97
CA GLN A 50 -13.75 9.21 -20.05
C GLN A 50 -13.94 10.72 -19.86
N THR A 51 -14.27 11.11 -18.63
CA THR A 51 -14.34 12.54 -18.27
C THR A 51 -12.97 13.01 -17.79
N ARG A 52 -12.49 14.12 -18.38
CA ARG A 52 -11.22 14.75 -18.05
C ARG A 52 -11.45 16.08 -17.33
N TYR A 53 -10.62 16.34 -16.34
CA TYR A 53 -10.53 17.64 -15.69
C TYR A 53 -9.46 18.47 -16.39
N ARG A 54 -9.84 19.66 -16.86
CA ARG A 54 -8.90 20.67 -17.33
C ARG A 54 -8.31 21.38 -16.13
N LEU A 55 -6.99 21.36 -15.98
CA LEU A 55 -6.32 22.21 -15.00
C LEU A 55 -6.40 23.67 -15.49
N PRO A 56 -6.78 24.65 -14.65
CA PRO A 56 -6.96 26.01 -15.11
C PRO A 56 -5.62 26.66 -15.46
N GLU A 57 -5.69 27.66 -16.34
CA GLU A 57 -4.62 28.65 -16.58
C GLU A 57 -3.18 28.12 -16.67
N LEU A 58 -2.83 27.44 -17.76
CA LEU A 58 -1.45 27.03 -18.11
C LEU A 58 -0.70 26.20 -17.05
N ARG A 59 -1.36 25.84 -15.95
CA ARG A 59 -0.78 25.01 -14.90
C ARG A 59 -0.63 23.61 -15.45
N SER A 60 0.62 23.20 -15.58
CA SER A 60 0.94 21.81 -15.85
C SER A 60 1.37 21.14 -14.55
N VAL A 61 0.88 19.94 -14.32
CA VAL A 61 1.33 19.09 -13.22
C VAL A 61 2.20 17.99 -13.78
N GLN A 62 3.27 17.69 -13.06
CA GLN A 62 4.12 16.56 -13.41
C GLN A 62 3.36 15.27 -13.18
N CYS A 63 3.39 14.36 -14.15
CA CYS A 63 2.78 13.05 -13.98
C CYS A 63 3.59 12.23 -12.97
N ARG A 64 2.99 11.84 -11.84
CA ARG A 64 3.68 11.00 -10.84
C ARG A 64 4.06 9.63 -11.37
N ARG A 65 3.32 9.09 -12.33
CA ARG A 65 3.64 7.81 -12.98
C ARG A 65 4.72 7.93 -14.06
N ASN A 66 4.93 9.14 -14.60
CA ASN A 66 5.95 9.42 -15.60
C ASN A 66 6.47 10.86 -15.43
N PRO A 67 7.57 11.07 -14.68
CA PRO A 67 8.11 12.39 -14.39
C PRO A 67 8.49 13.23 -15.62
N MET A 68 8.68 12.60 -16.78
CA MET A 68 8.98 13.30 -18.05
C MET A 68 7.73 13.91 -18.71
N LEU A 69 6.54 13.56 -18.23
CA LEU A 69 5.27 14.02 -18.81
C LEU A 69 4.65 15.13 -17.97
N MET A 70 4.53 16.31 -18.57
CA MET A 70 3.74 17.41 -18.02
C MET A 70 2.30 17.33 -18.54
N LYS A 71 1.33 17.43 -17.64
CA LYS A 71 -0.09 17.27 -17.95
C LYS A 71 -0.85 18.55 -17.66
N THR A 72 -1.68 18.97 -18.62
CA THR A 72 -2.69 20.03 -18.46
C THR A 72 -4.11 19.46 -18.28
N TRP A 73 -4.22 18.13 -18.38
CA TRP A 73 -5.46 17.36 -18.23
C TRP A 73 -5.21 16.14 -17.37
N LEU A 74 -6.13 15.87 -16.45
CA LEU A 74 -6.15 14.64 -15.65
C LEU A 74 -7.46 13.92 -15.88
N ASN A 75 -7.40 12.62 -16.11
CA ASN A 75 -8.61 11.82 -16.16
C ASN A 75 -9.04 11.41 -14.73
N GLN A 76 -10.27 10.94 -14.61
CA GLN A 76 -10.83 10.54 -13.33
C GLN A 76 -10.17 9.32 -12.72
N ASP A 77 -9.75 8.36 -13.55
CA ASP A 77 -9.07 7.14 -13.09
C ASP A 77 -7.72 7.47 -12.44
N GLU A 78 -7.00 8.46 -12.96
CA GLU A 78 -5.75 8.97 -12.38
C GLU A 78 -5.95 9.63 -11.03
N LEU A 79 -7.12 10.23 -10.81
CA LEU A 79 -7.51 10.85 -9.56
C LEU A 79 -8.33 9.92 -8.67
N TYR A 80 -8.64 8.69 -9.09
CA TYR A 80 -9.51 7.75 -8.37
C TYR A 80 -10.92 8.35 -8.08
N LEU A 81 -11.39 9.24 -8.96
CA LEU A 81 -12.73 9.84 -8.86
C LEU A 81 -13.69 9.13 -9.83
N LYS A 82 -15.00 9.29 -9.65
CA LYS A 82 -16.02 8.74 -10.58
C LYS A 82 -16.98 9.86 -11.01
N PHE A 83 -17.10 10.13 -12.31
CA PHE A 83 -18.11 11.07 -12.82
C PHE A 83 -19.50 10.46 -12.67
N GLN A 84 -20.43 11.24 -12.12
CA GLN A 84 -21.85 10.90 -12.14
C GLN A 84 -22.68 12.04 -12.77
N GLY A 85 -22.13 12.72 -13.78
CA GLY A 85 -22.80 13.82 -14.46
C GLY A 85 -22.66 15.19 -13.78
N THR A 86 -22.02 15.26 -12.61
CA THR A 86 -21.67 16.50 -11.90
C THR A 86 -20.21 16.46 -11.46
N ARG A 87 -19.63 17.65 -11.18
CA ARG A 87 -18.23 17.79 -10.73
C ARG A 87 -18.06 17.19 -9.33
N ASP A 88 -17.07 16.31 -9.16
CA ASP A 88 -16.77 15.71 -7.85
C ASP A 88 -16.00 16.71 -6.99
N GLU A 89 -16.58 17.14 -5.86
CA GLU A 89 -15.95 18.11 -4.96
C GLU A 89 -14.64 17.63 -4.35
N ARG A 90 -14.43 16.31 -4.30
CA ARG A 90 -13.19 15.71 -3.80
C ARG A 90 -11.99 15.99 -4.68
N PHE A 91 -12.20 16.49 -5.90
CA PHE A 91 -11.13 16.87 -6.82
C PHE A 91 -10.03 17.69 -6.14
N VAL A 92 -10.40 18.65 -5.28
CA VAL A 92 -9.42 19.52 -4.61
C VAL A 92 -8.43 18.72 -3.76
N LEU A 93 -8.94 17.78 -2.95
CA LEU A 93 -8.12 16.91 -2.11
C LEU A 93 -7.32 15.93 -2.97
N HIS A 94 -7.97 15.28 -3.93
CA HIS A 94 -7.32 14.28 -4.78
C HIS A 94 -6.22 14.89 -5.65
N LEU A 95 -6.37 16.12 -6.12
CA LEU A 95 -5.33 16.85 -6.85
C LEU A 95 -4.14 17.16 -5.93
N ALA A 96 -4.36 17.61 -4.70
CA ALA A 96 -3.29 17.84 -3.74
C ALA A 96 -2.49 16.55 -3.45
N ILE A 97 -3.19 15.41 -3.32
CA ILE A 97 -2.58 14.09 -3.18
C ILE A 97 -1.81 13.69 -4.45
N TYR A 98 -2.39 13.91 -5.63
CA TYR A 98 -1.74 13.61 -6.90
C TYR A 98 -0.47 14.44 -7.11
N GLU A 99 -0.45 15.69 -6.67
CA GLU A 99 0.75 16.52 -6.65
C GLU A 99 1.73 16.11 -5.53
N GLY A 100 1.23 15.39 -4.53
CA GLY A 100 1.87 15.05 -3.26
C GLY A 100 2.30 16.28 -2.46
N ASP A 101 1.47 17.31 -2.50
CA ASP A 101 1.55 18.44 -1.60
C ASP A 101 0.96 18.03 -0.25
N VAL A 102 1.83 17.48 0.62
CA VAL A 102 1.47 16.97 1.94
C VAL A 102 0.78 18.04 2.79
N SER A 103 1.34 19.25 2.82
CA SER A 103 0.80 20.36 3.60
C SER A 103 -0.61 20.73 3.14
N ALA A 104 -0.82 20.87 1.83
CA ALA A 104 -2.16 21.17 1.32
C ALA A 104 -3.14 20.04 1.56
N ALA A 105 -2.76 18.78 1.32
CA ALA A 105 -3.64 17.63 1.49
C ALA A 105 -4.13 17.50 2.95
N ILE A 106 -3.22 17.62 3.92
CA ILE A 106 -3.53 17.56 5.36
C ILE A 106 -4.47 18.71 5.74
N ARG A 107 -4.15 19.96 5.36
CA ARG A 107 -4.98 21.13 5.68
C ARG A 107 -6.37 21.04 5.04
N ILE A 108 -6.46 20.58 3.80
CA ILE A 108 -7.75 20.37 3.12
C ILE A 108 -8.57 19.34 3.90
N ALA A 109 -7.97 18.22 4.30
CA ALA A 109 -8.64 17.18 5.08
C ALA A 109 -9.07 17.66 6.47
N ASP A 110 -8.32 18.56 7.09
CA ASP A 110 -8.67 19.16 8.39
C ASP A 110 -9.84 20.14 8.28
N CYS A 111 -9.83 21.02 7.29
CA CYS A 111 -10.86 22.05 7.13
C CYS A 111 -12.14 21.52 6.47
N ARG A 112 -12.02 20.47 5.65
CA ARG A 112 -13.13 19.81 4.95
C ARG A 112 -13.04 18.29 5.08
N PRO A 113 -13.31 17.75 6.28
CA PRO A 113 -13.27 16.30 6.53
C PRO A 113 -14.24 15.53 5.62
N ASP A 114 -15.33 16.16 5.19
CA ASP A 114 -16.30 15.60 4.24
C ASP A 114 -15.70 15.29 2.87
N LEU A 115 -14.52 15.80 2.51
CA LEU A 115 -13.80 15.44 1.28
C LEU A 115 -12.97 14.17 1.44
N VAL A 116 -12.67 13.74 2.68
CA VAL A 116 -11.93 12.51 2.95
C VAL A 116 -12.77 11.32 2.52
N SER A 117 -12.18 10.43 1.73
CA SER A 117 -12.85 9.24 1.21
C SER A 117 -11.88 8.09 1.01
N ASP A 118 -12.43 6.89 0.90
CA ASP A 118 -11.68 5.66 0.62
C ASP A 118 -10.82 5.80 -0.65
N GLU A 119 -11.35 6.45 -1.68
CA GLU A 119 -10.61 6.70 -2.93
C GLU A 119 -9.44 7.69 -2.75
N ALA A 120 -9.51 8.61 -1.80
CA ALA A 120 -8.40 9.51 -1.48
C ALA A 120 -7.25 8.75 -0.79
N ILE A 121 -7.59 7.83 0.12
CA ILE A 121 -6.62 6.96 0.80
C ILE A 121 -5.99 6.00 -0.20
N ASP A 122 -6.78 5.38 -1.09
CA ASP A 122 -6.28 4.51 -2.16
C ASP A 122 -5.31 5.26 -3.09
N LEU A 123 -5.61 6.51 -3.45
CA LEU A 123 -4.73 7.36 -4.26
C LEU A 123 -3.41 7.64 -3.53
N ALA A 124 -3.47 8.06 -2.26
CA ALA A 124 -2.29 8.35 -1.45
C ALA A 124 -1.42 7.11 -1.23
N LEU A 125 -2.04 5.96 -0.96
CA LEU A 125 -1.38 4.65 -0.92
C LEU A 125 -0.71 4.35 -2.25
N SER A 126 -1.38 4.59 -3.39
CA SER A 126 -0.82 4.33 -4.72
C SER A 126 0.42 5.17 -5.06
N PHE A 127 0.64 6.29 -4.37
CA PHE A 127 1.83 7.14 -4.53
C PHE A 127 2.79 7.10 -3.34
N GLU A 128 2.56 6.20 -2.37
CA GLU A 128 3.43 6.02 -1.19
C GLU A 128 3.57 7.29 -0.34
N LEU A 129 2.50 8.08 -0.27
CA LEU A 129 2.43 9.31 0.53
C LEU A 129 2.02 8.99 1.96
N LEU A 130 2.89 8.29 2.70
CA LEU A 130 2.56 7.65 3.99
C LEU A 130 2.06 8.64 5.04
N GLU A 131 2.59 9.87 5.08
CA GLU A 131 2.13 10.92 5.99
C GLU A 131 0.67 11.32 5.70
N ILE A 132 0.32 11.48 4.42
CA ILE A 132 -1.06 11.76 4.02
C ILE A 132 -1.95 10.56 4.35
N VAL A 133 -1.50 9.34 4.07
CA VAL A 133 -2.25 8.11 4.39
C VAL A 133 -2.56 8.05 5.87
N ALA A 134 -1.57 8.23 6.74
CA ALA A 134 -1.73 8.22 8.19
C ALA A 134 -2.77 9.23 8.66
N HIS A 135 -2.69 10.47 8.14
CA HIS A 135 -3.64 11.54 8.49
C HIS A 135 -5.06 11.23 8.03
N LEU A 136 -5.24 10.78 6.79
CA LEU A 136 -6.56 10.45 6.24
C LEU A 136 -7.19 9.23 6.94
N VAL A 137 -6.39 8.21 7.26
CA VAL A 137 -6.86 7.04 8.02
C VAL A 137 -7.28 7.46 9.43
N ALA A 138 -6.50 8.28 10.13
CA ALA A 138 -6.86 8.80 11.44
C ALA A 138 -8.19 9.58 11.42
N LYS A 139 -8.38 10.46 10.42
CA LYS A 139 -9.64 11.20 10.22
C LYS A 139 -10.83 10.27 10.00
N ARG A 140 -10.67 9.26 9.15
CA ARG A 140 -11.73 8.28 8.88
C ARG A 140 -12.10 7.49 10.13
N THR A 141 -11.10 7.06 10.91
CA THR A 141 -11.32 6.32 12.16
C THR A 141 -12.06 7.18 13.19
N ALA A 142 -11.75 8.47 13.27
CA ALA A 142 -12.45 9.41 14.15
C ALA A 142 -13.88 9.77 13.69
N HIS A 143 -14.17 9.63 12.39
CA HIS A 143 -15.43 10.03 11.76
C HIS A 143 -16.02 8.91 10.88
N PRO A 144 -16.63 7.88 11.49
CA PRO A 144 -17.17 6.73 10.75
C PRO A 144 -18.20 7.10 9.67
N GLU A 145 -18.88 8.24 9.79
CA GLU A 145 -19.81 8.79 8.82
C GLU A 145 -19.16 9.15 7.48
N LEU A 146 -17.84 9.38 7.45
CA LEU A 146 -17.08 9.61 6.22
C LEU A 146 -16.89 8.34 5.39
N ARG A 147 -17.28 7.17 5.93
CA ARG A 147 -17.25 5.90 5.23
C ARG A 147 -18.35 5.84 4.18
N ARG A 148 -18.03 6.32 2.97
CA ARG A 148 -18.96 6.29 1.83
C ARG A 148 -19.16 4.89 1.23
N ARG A 149 -18.25 3.94 1.49
CA ARG A 149 -18.37 2.55 1.04
C ARG A 149 -17.91 1.55 2.09
N HIS A 150 -18.60 0.42 2.14
CA HIS A 150 -18.01 -0.82 2.66
C HIS A 150 -17.20 -1.44 1.53
N ARG A 151 -15.87 -1.19 1.50
CA ARG A 151 -14.98 -1.79 0.52
C ARG A 151 -14.65 -3.22 0.97
N PRO A 152 -15.11 -4.28 0.28
CA PRO A 152 -14.53 -5.60 0.46
C PRO A 152 -13.06 -5.55 0.02
N TRP A 153 -12.21 -6.33 0.69
CA TRP A 153 -10.79 -6.42 0.39
C TRP A 153 -10.54 -6.65 -1.11
N ASP A 154 -9.60 -5.89 -1.68
CA ASP A 154 -9.13 -6.12 -3.05
C ASP A 154 -7.71 -6.68 -2.98
N MET A 155 -7.52 -7.86 -3.56
CA MET A 155 -6.23 -8.54 -3.67
C MET A 155 -5.15 -7.64 -4.29
N SER A 156 -5.53 -6.67 -5.12
CA SER A 156 -4.59 -5.73 -5.72
C SER A 156 -3.79 -4.93 -4.66
N LEU A 157 -4.42 -4.53 -3.55
CA LEU A 157 -3.77 -3.73 -2.50
C LEU A 157 -2.73 -4.53 -1.73
N ALA A 158 -3.03 -5.81 -1.43
CA ALA A 158 -2.08 -6.72 -0.78
C ALA A 158 -0.82 -6.89 -1.62
N GLU A 159 -0.97 -7.00 -2.95
CA GLU A 159 0.15 -7.11 -3.86
C GLU A 159 0.98 -5.82 -3.96
N VAL A 160 0.34 -4.64 -3.87
CA VAL A 160 1.06 -3.36 -3.85
C VAL A 160 1.99 -3.27 -2.65
N VAL A 161 1.49 -3.61 -1.46
CA VAL A 161 2.28 -3.60 -0.21
C VAL A 161 3.50 -4.51 -0.33
N VAL A 162 3.30 -5.74 -0.82
CA VAL A 162 4.42 -6.68 -1.00
C VAL A 162 5.42 -6.16 -2.04
N LYS A 163 4.95 -5.65 -3.19
CA LYS A 163 5.84 -5.14 -4.26
C LYS A 163 6.77 -4.02 -3.78
N ARG A 164 6.34 -3.24 -2.79
CA ARG A 164 7.08 -2.10 -2.26
C ARG A 164 7.94 -2.41 -1.06
N ASN A 165 7.80 -3.60 -0.48
CA ASN A 165 8.53 -3.99 0.72
C ASN A 165 8.39 -2.97 1.88
N SER A 166 7.18 -2.43 2.08
CA SER A 166 6.95 -1.39 3.10
C SER A 166 6.05 -1.90 4.23
N ILE A 167 6.67 -2.12 5.40
CA ILE A 167 5.96 -2.51 6.63
C ILE A 167 5.07 -1.37 7.12
N GLU A 168 5.52 -0.12 7.01
CA GLU A 168 4.73 1.05 7.38
C GLU A 168 3.46 1.16 6.53
N GLN A 169 3.57 0.95 5.22
CA GLN A 169 2.39 0.93 4.34
C GLN A 169 1.43 -0.21 4.71
N LEU A 170 1.97 -1.37 5.11
CA LEU A 170 1.18 -2.50 5.58
C LEU A 170 0.39 -2.13 6.85
N GLN A 171 1.04 -1.56 7.85
CA GLN A 171 0.43 -1.11 9.10
C GLN A 171 -0.66 -0.07 8.87
N LEU A 172 -0.42 0.88 7.98
CA LEU A 172 -1.42 1.88 7.59
C LEU A 172 -2.63 1.25 6.90
N LEU A 173 -2.42 0.21 6.08
CA LEU A 173 -3.49 -0.52 5.42
C LEU A 173 -4.32 -1.35 6.43
N GLU A 174 -3.69 -1.95 7.43
CA GLU A 174 -4.38 -2.65 8.53
C GLU A 174 -5.24 -1.70 9.36
N ALA A 175 -4.70 -0.53 9.72
CA ALA A 175 -5.45 0.50 10.43
C ALA A 175 -6.67 0.97 9.62
N TYR A 176 -6.53 1.03 8.30
CA TYR A 176 -7.59 1.40 7.38
C TYR A 176 -8.63 0.28 7.17
N VAL A 177 -8.22 -1.00 7.22
CA VAL A 177 -9.11 -2.16 7.02
C VAL A 177 -8.84 -3.24 8.09
N PRO A 178 -9.35 -3.07 9.33
CA PRO A 178 -8.94 -3.90 10.48
C PRO A 178 -9.42 -5.36 10.42
N SER A 179 -10.49 -5.65 9.68
CA SER A 179 -11.13 -6.97 9.64
C SER A 179 -10.62 -7.86 8.49
N VAL A 180 -9.43 -7.59 7.96
CA VAL A 180 -8.92 -8.28 6.77
C VAL A 180 -8.10 -9.50 7.16
N GLU A 181 -8.48 -10.64 6.60
CA GLU A 181 -7.63 -11.81 6.57
C GLU A 181 -6.65 -11.71 5.40
N TRP A 182 -5.36 -11.64 5.72
CA TRP A 182 -4.32 -11.64 4.70
C TRP A 182 -4.20 -13.02 4.05
N PRO A 183 -4.16 -13.10 2.71
CA PRO A 183 -4.07 -14.37 2.01
C PRO A 183 -2.67 -14.98 2.14
N ARG A 184 -2.58 -16.32 2.18
CA ARG A 184 -1.29 -17.07 2.20
C ARG A 184 -0.31 -16.63 1.10
N ARG A 185 -0.84 -16.20 -0.04
CA ARG A 185 -0.04 -15.70 -1.18
C ARG A 185 0.79 -14.46 -0.82
N THR A 186 0.37 -13.65 0.15
CA THR A 186 1.11 -12.45 0.60
C THR A 186 2.46 -12.84 1.19
N LEU A 187 2.46 -13.74 2.19
CA LEU A 187 3.68 -14.27 2.80
C LEU A 187 4.55 -15.01 1.76
N SER A 188 3.94 -15.85 0.93
CA SER A 188 4.67 -16.55 -0.14
C SER A 188 5.33 -15.61 -1.15
N ARG A 189 4.71 -14.46 -1.47
CA ARG A 189 5.26 -13.47 -2.40
C ARG A 189 6.39 -12.69 -1.75
N ALA A 190 6.23 -12.28 -0.49
CA ALA A 190 7.31 -11.63 0.27
C ALA A 190 8.55 -12.52 0.34
N MET A 191 8.37 -13.82 0.60
CA MET A 191 9.48 -14.78 0.58
C MET A 191 10.13 -14.91 -0.81
N ALA A 192 9.33 -15.00 -1.87
CA ALA A 192 9.84 -15.11 -3.24
C ALA A 192 10.62 -13.88 -3.69
N CYS A 193 10.20 -12.69 -3.24
CA CYS A 193 10.91 -11.43 -3.46
C CYS A 193 12.12 -11.23 -2.52
N LYS A 194 12.37 -12.16 -1.61
CA LYS A 194 13.42 -12.12 -0.58
C LYS A 194 13.34 -10.91 0.35
N PHE A 195 12.12 -10.46 0.63
CA PHE A 195 11.85 -9.38 1.58
C PHE A 195 11.78 -9.96 3.00
N GLU A 196 12.95 -10.17 3.61
CA GLU A 196 13.08 -10.91 4.87
C GLU A 196 12.35 -10.27 6.05
N ASP A 197 12.52 -8.96 6.26
CA ASP A 197 11.86 -8.22 7.34
C ASP A 197 10.34 -8.23 7.17
N LEU A 198 9.86 -7.95 5.94
CA LEU A 198 8.43 -7.96 5.64
C LEU A 198 7.83 -9.37 5.78
N ALA A 199 8.52 -10.41 5.29
CA ALA A 199 8.06 -11.78 5.41
C ALA A 199 8.00 -12.22 6.89
N THR A 200 8.97 -11.81 7.70
CA THR A 200 8.99 -12.03 9.15
C THR A 200 7.83 -11.31 9.83
N TYR A 201 7.63 -10.02 9.52
CA TYR A 201 6.51 -9.25 10.04
C TYR A 201 5.15 -9.89 9.71
N ILE A 202 4.93 -10.27 8.44
CA ILE A 202 3.70 -10.92 7.99
C ILE A 202 3.49 -12.25 8.71
N TYR A 203 4.53 -13.06 8.86
CA TYR A 203 4.44 -14.34 9.56
C TYR A 203 4.00 -14.15 11.02
N GLU A 204 4.57 -13.17 11.71
CA GLU A 204 4.29 -12.88 13.13
C GLU A 204 2.89 -12.31 13.36
N HIS A 205 2.47 -11.34 12.53
CA HIS A 205 1.24 -10.58 12.75
C HIS A 205 0.02 -11.14 12.02
N HIS A 206 0.22 -12.06 11.05
CA HIS A 206 -0.87 -12.68 10.29
C HIS A 206 -0.83 -14.21 10.30
N PRO A 207 -1.33 -14.85 11.37
CA PRO A 207 -1.40 -16.31 11.46
C PRO A 207 -2.18 -16.98 10.30
N THR A 208 -3.16 -16.29 9.72
CA THR A 208 -3.94 -16.77 8.56
C THR A 208 -3.09 -17.02 7.31
N THR A 209 -1.91 -16.38 7.22
CA THR A 209 -0.99 -16.54 6.11
C THR A 209 -0.12 -17.79 6.22
N ARG A 210 -0.08 -18.46 7.38
CA ARG A 210 0.80 -19.62 7.65
C ARG A 210 0.28 -20.90 7.00
N TRP A 211 1.19 -21.80 6.64
CA TRP A 211 0.90 -23.15 6.12
C TRP A 211 2.06 -24.12 6.43
N ASP A 212 1.79 -25.42 6.37
CA ASP A 212 2.70 -26.50 6.80
C ASP A 212 3.99 -26.66 5.97
N GLY A 213 4.20 -25.85 4.94
CA GLY A 213 5.43 -25.81 4.13
C GLY A 213 6.09 -24.43 4.09
N ALA A 214 5.72 -23.54 5.02
CA ALA A 214 6.28 -22.19 5.07
C ALA A 214 7.78 -22.22 5.38
N LEU A 215 8.24 -23.13 6.25
CA LEU A 215 9.66 -23.30 6.58
C LEU A 215 10.46 -23.74 5.34
N ASP A 216 10.01 -24.78 4.65
CA ASP A 216 10.66 -25.27 3.43
C ASP A 216 10.73 -24.18 2.35
N ARG A 217 9.66 -23.39 2.22
CA ARG A 217 9.63 -22.25 1.29
C ARG A 217 10.60 -21.13 1.71
N ALA A 218 10.69 -20.80 2.99
CA ALA A 218 11.65 -19.82 3.50
C ALA A 218 13.09 -20.30 3.27
N ALA A 219 13.34 -21.59 3.50
CA ALA A 219 14.65 -22.23 3.29
C ALA A 219 15.08 -22.20 1.82
N LYS A 220 14.15 -22.54 0.91
CA LYS A 220 14.35 -22.43 -0.54
C LYS A 220 14.81 -21.03 -0.97
N HIS A 221 14.33 -19.98 -0.31
CA HIS A 221 14.64 -18.58 -0.66
C HIS A 221 15.81 -17.99 0.14
N GLY A 222 16.37 -18.74 1.10
CA GLY A 222 17.56 -18.33 1.86
C GLY A 222 17.27 -17.39 3.03
N LEU A 223 16.01 -17.35 3.52
CA LEU A 223 15.56 -16.38 4.52
C LEU A 223 15.83 -16.89 5.94
N LEU A 224 17.09 -16.81 6.37
CA LEU A 224 17.56 -17.41 7.62
C LEU A 224 16.79 -16.92 8.86
N SER A 225 16.54 -15.62 8.99
CA SER A 225 15.84 -15.06 10.16
C SER A 225 14.40 -15.55 10.22
N LEU A 226 13.74 -15.68 9.06
CA LEU A 226 12.41 -16.25 8.97
C LEU A 226 12.43 -17.76 9.26
N VAL A 227 13.41 -18.52 8.76
CA VAL A 227 13.56 -19.95 9.08
C VAL A 227 13.72 -20.14 10.60
N GLN A 228 14.59 -19.36 11.24
CA GLN A 228 14.77 -19.36 12.70
C GLN A 228 13.48 -19.00 13.43
N ARG A 229 12.71 -18.04 12.91
CA ARG A 229 11.43 -17.63 13.49
C ARG A 229 10.36 -18.70 13.39
N ILE A 230 10.22 -19.34 12.23
CA ILE A 230 9.25 -20.41 11.97
C ILE A 230 9.62 -21.66 12.79
N HIS A 231 10.91 -21.99 12.87
CA HIS A 231 11.38 -23.13 13.66
C HIS A 231 11.09 -22.97 15.15
N ARG A 232 11.18 -21.74 15.70
CA ARG A 232 10.78 -21.44 17.10
C ARG A 232 9.31 -21.75 17.39
N ASP A 233 8.43 -21.65 16.39
CA ASP A 233 7.01 -22.05 16.51
C ASP A 233 6.82 -23.57 16.42
N LYS A 234 7.91 -24.35 16.39
CA LYS A 234 7.94 -25.82 16.28
C LYS A 234 7.23 -26.35 15.04
N VAL A 235 7.19 -25.54 13.98
CA VAL A 235 6.69 -25.98 12.67
C VAL A 235 7.69 -26.97 12.09
N ALA A 236 7.20 -28.16 11.72
CA ALA A 236 8.03 -29.19 11.12
C ALA A 236 8.61 -28.72 9.78
N CYS A 237 9.83 -29.18 9.49
CA CYS A 237 10.44 -29.07 8.18
C CYS A 237 10.45 -30.44 7.50
N THR A 238 10.37 -30.46 6.18
CA THR A 238 10.52 -31.70 5.41
C THR A 238 11.93 -31.79 4.83
N THR A 239 12.23 -32.91 4.15
CA THR A 239 13.48 -33.04 3.39
C THR A 239 13.66 -31.95 2.33
N GLU A 240 12.55 -31.35 1.86
CA GLU A 240 12.61 -30.26 0.88
C GLU A 240 13.32 -29.02 1.42
N ALA A 241 13.32 -28.78 2.74
CA ALA A 241 13.96 -27.60 3.31
C ALA A 241 15.46 -27.55 3.00
N ILE A 242 16.20 -28.63 3.31
CA ILE A 242 17.63 -28.71 3.01
C ILE A 242 17.86 -28.95 1.52
N ASP A 243 17.08 -29.82 0.87
CA ASP A 243 17.26 -30.14 -0.55
C ASP A 243 17.18 -28.86 -1.42
N LEU A 244 16.19 -28.01 -1.17
CA LEU A 244 15.99 -26.77 -1.92
C LEU A 244 16.97 -25.67 -1.48
N ALA A 245 17.29 -25.54 -0.19
CA ALA A 245 18.29 -24.58 0.28
C ALA A 245 19.68 -24.88 -0.33
N ALA A 246 20.06 -26.16 -0.38
CA ALA A 246 21.32 -26.62 -0.96
C ALA A 246 21.37 -26.36 -2.47
N ALA A 247 20.30 -26.71 -3.20
CA ALA A 247 20.22 -26.48 -4.64
C ALA A 247 20.27 -24.99 -5.05
N ASN A 248 19.89 -24.07 -4.15
CA ASN A 248 19.91 -22.62 -4.36
C ASN A 248 21.10 -21.90 -3.69
N GLY A 249 22.03 -22.65 -3.07
CA GLY A 249 23.27 -22.06 -2.54
C GLY A 249 23.14 -21.37 -1.20
N HIS A 250 22.14 -21.73 -0.39
CA HIS A 250 21.87 -21.11 0.91
C HIS A 250 22.60 -21.84 2.05
N ALA A 251 23.93 -21.78 2.04
CA ALA A 251 24.79 -22.52 2.97
C ALA A 251 24.51 -22.23 4.46
N ASN A 252 24.23 -20.96 4.79
CA ASN A 252 23.85 -20.54 6.13
C ASN A 252 22.54 -21.20 6.62
N VAL A 253 21.54 -21.32 5.74
CA VAL A 253 20.29 -22.01 6.03
C VAL A 253 20.51 -23.52 6.15
N VAL A 254 21.30 -24.12 5.26
CA VAL A 254 21.61 -25.57 5.31
C VAL A 254 22.29 -25.92 6.64
N ARG A 255 23.28 -25.13 7.08
CA ARG A 255 23.95 -25.33 8.37
C ARG A 255 22.97 -25.22 9.53
N TYR A 256 22.18 -24.14 9.59
CA TYR A 256 21.19 -23.95 10.64
C TYR A 256 20.18 -25.12 10.71
N LEU A 257 19.64 -25.56 9.57
CA LEU A 257 18.68 -26.66 9.52
C LEU A 257 19.30 -28.00 9.95
N ARG A 258 20.57 -28.26 9.62
CA ARG A 258 21.25 -29.48 10.07
C ARG A 258 21.64 -29.43 11.54
N GLU A 259 22.25 -28.34 11.98
CA GLU A 259 22.86 -28.22 13.31
C GLU A 259 21.80 -28.00 14.41
N GLU A 260 20.82 -27.14 14.16
CA GLU A 260 19.85 -26.73 15.19
C GLU A 260 18.52 -27.47 15.09
N CYS A 261 18.12 -27.89 13.87
CA CYS A 261 16.81 -28.51 13.66
C CYS A 261 16.86 -30.04 13.49
N ASP A 262 18.05 -30.64 13.37
CA ASP A 262 18.28 -32.01 12.85
C ASP A 262 17.39 -32.34 11.64
N ALA A 263 17.21 -31.38 10.73
CA ALA A 263 16.28 -31.51 9.62
C ALA A 263 16.73 -32.64 8.67
N PRO A 264 15.82 -33.52 8.22
CA PRO A 264 16.17 -34.57 7.27
C PRO A 264 16.54 -33.98 5.91
N TRP A 265 17.33 -34.71 5.12
CA TRP A 265 17.76 -34.32 3.77
C TRP A 265 17.98 -35.54 2.90
N THR A 266 17.84 -35.38 1.57
CA THR A 266 18.03 -36.47 0.61
C THR A 266 19.24 -36.24 -0.30
N ASP A 267 19.64 -37.26 -1.07
CA ASP A 267 20.65 -37.12 -2.13
C ASP A 267 20.34 -35.99 -3.14
N LYS A 268 19.09 -35.53 -3.21
CA LYS A 268 18.72 -34.37 -4.04
C LYS A 268 19.45 -33.10 -3.58
N ALA A 269 19.74 -32.93 -2.29
CA ALA A 269 20.51 -31.79 -1.79
C ALA A 269 21.91 -31.74 -2.41
N ILE A 270 22.67 -32.85 -2.36
CA ILE A 270 24.01 -32.94 -2.95
C ILE A 270 23.95 -32.79 -4.47
N ARG A 271 23.06 -33.53 -5.14
CA ARG A 271 22.92 -33.44 -6.61
C ARG A 271 22.54 -32.03 -7.06
N GLY A 272 21.62 -31.38 -6.35
CA GLY A 272 21.18 -30.02 -6.62
C GLY A 272 22.31 -29.00 -6.41
N ALA A 273 22.98 -29.06 -5.25
CA ALA A 273 24.13 -28.20 -4.96
C ALA A 273 25.26 -28.39 -5.98
N GLN A 274 25.55 -29.63 -6.38
CA GLN A 274 26.57 -29.93 -7.39
C GLN A 274 26.18 -29.39 -8.77
N ALA A 275 24.94 -29.58 -9.21
CA ALA A 275 24.45 -29.07 -10.48
C ALA A 275 24.49 -27.53 -10.55
N SER A 276 24.26 -26.85 -9.42
CA SER A 276 24.31 -25.39 -9.29
C SER A 276 25.71 -24.85 -8.94
N GLY A 277 26.71 -25.70 -8.72
CA GLY A 277 28.09 -25.30 -8.43
C GLY A 277 28.37 -24.86 -6.99
N HIS A 278 27.53 -25.21 -6.03
CA HIS A 278 27.68 -24.87 -4.60
C HIS A 278 28.57 -25.89 -3.87
N ILE A 279 29.87 -25.85 -4.17
CA ILE A 279 30.86 -26.84 -3.72
C ILE A 279 30.99 -26.88 -2.19
N ASP A 280 30.92 -25.73 -1.52
CA ASP A 280 30.96 -25.60 -0.06
C ASP A 280 29.83 -26.38 0.62
N ILE A 281 28.62 -26.34 0.06
CA ILE A 281 27.47 -27.09 0.55
C ILE A 281 27.64 -28.58 0.30
N VAL A 282 28.18 -28.97 -0.88
CA VAL A 282 28.45 -30.39 -1.20
C VAL A 282 29.46 -30.99 -0.22
N GLU A 283 30.56 -30.28 0.03
CA GLU A 283 31.58 -30.72 1.00
C GLU A 283 31.01 -30.84 2.41
N TYR A 284 30.23 -29.84 2.83
CA TYR A 284 29.56 -29.86 4.13
C TYR A 284 28.61 -31.06 4.26
N LEU A 285 27.69 -31.27 3.32
CA LEU A 285 26.70 -32.36 3.39
C LEU A 285 27.36 -33.75 3.35
N ARG A 286 28.44 -33.93 2.57
CA ARG A 286 29.21 -35.19 2.56
C ARG A 286 29.86 -35.51 3.91
N GLN A 287 30.24 -34.50 4.69
CA GLN A 287 30.77 -34.70 6.04
C GLN A 287 29.69 -35.09 7.05
N GLN A 288 28.41 -34.82 6.77
CA GLN A 288 27.29 -35.12 7.67
C GLN A 288 26.80 -36.58 7.61
N GLY A 289 27.36 -37.41 6.72
CA GLY A 289 26.98 -38.82 6.55
C GLY A 289 25.92 -39.05 5.47
N ASP A 290 25.27 -40.21 5.49
CA ASP A 290 24.28 -40.59 4.46
C ASP A 290 22.93 -39.89 4.65
N ALA A 291 22.30 -39.56 3.52
CA ALA A 291 20.95 -39.02 3.45
C ALA A 291 19.90 -39.96 4.08
N ARG A 292 18.85 -39.38 4.72
CA ARG A 292 17.75 -40.13 5.36
C ARG A 292 16.55 -40.30 4.45
#